data_AF-A0A6M1SG53-F1
#
_entry.id   AF-A0A6M1SG53-F1
#
_cell.length_a   1.000
_cell.length_b   1.000
_cell.length_c   1.000
_cell.angle_alpha   90.00
_cell.angle_beta   90.00
_cell.angle_gamma   90.00
#
_symmetry.space_group_name_H-M   'P 1'
#
loop_
_entity.id
_entity.type
_entity.pdbx_description
1 polymer ?
#
loop_
_entity_poly.entity_id
_entity_poly.type
_entity_poly.pdbx_seq_one_letter_code
_entity_poly.pdbx_strand_id
1 'polypeptide(L)'
;MHGISLDRYDLAILSALQKNSSLTNSELGERVSLSSSQCSRRKARLEAEGIIKGYSARLDASSLGFGLRAITRVNLKAHGESMDDDFVTLLAKHAMVREAYS
;
A
#
# COMPACT_ATOMS: atom_id res chain seq x y z
N MET A 1 10.20 -19.49 2.78
CA MET A 1 10.11 -18.18 2.10
C MET A 1 11.37 -18.00 1.26
N HIS A 2 11.28 -18.15 -0.06
CA HIS A 2 12.38 -17.71 -0.93
C HIS A 2 12.38 -16.18 -0.91
N GLY A 3 13.31 -15.59 -0.14
CA GLY A 3 13.46 -14.15 -0.07
C GLY A 3 13.90 -13.64 -1.44
N ILE A 4 13.04 -12.87 -2.09
CA ILE A 4 13.41 -12.15 -3.31
C ILE A 4 14.56 -11.21 -2.94
N SER A 5 15.70 -11.35 -3.63
CA SER A 5 16.84 -10.46 -3.43
C SER A 5 16.56 -9.15 -4.16
N LEU A 6 16.28 -8.10 -3.39
CA LEU A 6 16.16 -6.73 -3.89
C LEU A 6 17.54 -6.09 -3.89
N ASP A 7 17.95 -5.53 -5.03
CA ASP A 7 19.16 -4.73 -5.08
C ASP A 7 18.90 -3.26 -4.74
N ARG A 8 19.98 -2.47 -4.69
CA ARG A 8 19.92 -1.05 -4.36
C ARG A 8 19.00 -0.24 -5.30
N TYR A 9 18.90 -0.65 -6.57
CA TYR A 9 18.11 0.07 -7.56
C TYR A 9 16.64 -0.27 -7.43
N ASP A 10 16.31 -1.52 -7.13
CA ASP A 10 14.93 -1.91 -6.83
C ASP A 10 14.41 -1.13 -5.60
N LEU A 11 15.22 -1.02 -4.54
CA LEU A 11 14.87 -0.22 -3.36
C LEU A 11 14.71 1.27 -3.69
N ALA A 12 15.57 1.83 -4.55
CA ALA A 12 15.46 3.22 -4.99
C ALA A 12 14.18 3.46 -5.83
N ILE A 13 13.84 2.52 -6.72
CA ILE A 13 12.60 2.54 -7.51
C ILE A 13 11.39 2.51 -6.59
N LEU A 14 11.35 1.59 -5.63
CA LEU A 14 10.25 1.47 -4.67
C LEU A 14 10.10 2.76 -3.85
N SER A 15 11.21 3.32 -3.35
CA SER A 15 11.20 4.59 -2.61
C SER A 15 10.66 5.76 -3.45
N ALA A 16 11.04 5.83 -4.73
CA ALA A 16 10.54 6.85 -5.65
C ALA A 16 9.03 6.70 -5.91
N LEU A 17 8.56 5.48 -6.17
CA LEU A 17 7.16 5.19 -6.47
C LEU A 17 6.24 5.37 -5.24
N GLN A 18 6.71 5.06 -4.04
CA GLN A 18 5.94 5.33 -2.81
C GLN A 18 5.69 6.83 -2.59
N LYS A 19 6.66 7.67 -2.97
CA LYS A 19 6.53 9.13 -2.92
C LYS A 19 5.61 9.65 -4.02
N ASN A 20 5.82 9.17 -5.26
CA ASN A 20 5.02 9.52 -6.42
C ASN A 20 4.91 8.32 -7.38
N SER A 21 3.74 7.68 -7.39
CA SER A 21 3.46 6.54 -8.26
C SER A 21 3.28 6.91 -9.74
N SER A 22 3.05 8.19 -10.03
CA SER A 22 2.76 8.68 -11.39
C SER A 22 4.00 8.99 -12.21
N LEU A 23 5.21 8.73 -11.67
CA LEU A 23 6.46 8.93 -12.39
C LEU A 23 6.50 8.04 -13.63
N THR A 24 6.85 8.63 -14.77
CA THR A 24 7.16 7.90 -16.00
C THR A 24 8.47 7.12 -15.82
N ASN A 25 8.69 6.10 -16.65
CA ASN A 25 9.95 5.34 -16.60
C ASN A 25 11.18 6.21 -16.90
N SER A 26 11.03 7.30 -17.67
CA SER A 26 12.11 8.27 -17.92
C SER A 26 12.47 9.05 -16.66
N GLU A 27 11.47 9.66 -16.02
CA GLU A 27 11.68 10.42 -14.78
C GLU A 27 12.18 9.52 -13.64
N LEU A 28 11.69 8.28 -13.58
CA LEU A 28 12.17 7.29 -12.63
C LEU A 28 13.67 7.00 -12.86
N GLY A 29 14.06 6.81 -14.13
CA GLY A 29 15.43 6.57 -14.57
C GLY A 29 16.38 7.70 -14.20
N GLU A 30 15.97 8.96 -14.45
CA GLU A 30 16.72 10.15 -14.03
C GLU A 30 16.93 10.17 -12.51
N ARG A 31 15.92 9.77 -11.74
CA ARG A 31 15.97 9.81 -10.27
C ARG A 31 16.84 8.71 -9.65
N VAL A 32 16.91 7.55 -10.29
CA VAL A 32 17.63 6.37 -9.77
C VAL A 32 18.90 6.03 -10.56
N SER A 33 19.31 6.91 -11.48
CA SER A 33 20.49 6.72 -12.35
C SER A 33 20.44 5.43 -13.17
N LEU A 34 19.30 5.16 -13.81
CA LEU A 34 19.07 4.05 -14.72
C LEU A 34 18.48 4.54 -16.04
N SER A 35 18.61 3.73 -17.10
CA SER A 35 17.85 3.99 -18.33
C SER A 35 16.37 3.69 -18.11
N SER A 36 15.50 4.36 -18.87
CA SER A 36 14.06 4.13 -18.86
C SER A 36 13.68 2.66 -19.10
N SER A 37 14.40 1.96 -19.99
CA SER A 37 14.18 0.54 -20.26
C SER A 37 14.52 -0.37 -19.07
N GLN A 38 15.57 -0.05 -18.31
CA GLN A 38 15.94 -0.78 -17.09
C GLN A 38 14.89 -0.57 -15.98
N CYS A 39 14.44 0.67 -15.79
CA CYS A 39 13.35 1.00 -14.87
C CYS A 39 12.07 0.24 -15.22
N SER A 40 11.67 0.23 -16.49
CA SER A 40 10.47 -0.48 -16.94
C SER A 40 10.51 -1.97 -16.63
N ARG A 41 11.64 -2.64 -16.92
CA ARG A 41 11.81 -4.08 -16.66
C ARG A 41 11.76 -4.39 -15.16
N ARG A 42 12.44 -3.60 -14.34
CA ARG A 42 12.47 -3.78 -12.89
C ARG A 42 11.10 -3.53 -12.27
N LYS A 43 10.43 -2.45 -12.65
CA LYS A 43 9.06 -2.14 -12.20
C LYS A 43 8.10 -3.28 -12.52
N ALA A 44 8.08 -3.75 -13.77
CA ALA A 44 7.22 -4.87 -14.19
C ALA A 44 7.53 -6.16 -13.41
N ARG A 45 8.81 -6.44 -13.11
CA ARG A 45 9.20 -7.58 -12.28
C ARG A 45 8.68 -7.43 -10.84
N LEU A 46 8.86 -6.27 -10.21
CA LEU A 46 8.40 -6.00 -8.85
C LEU A 46 6.87 -6.08 -8.72
N GLU A 47 6.12 -5.72 -9.77
CA GLU A 47 4.68 -5.91 -9.87
C GLU A 47 4.32 -7.40 -10.02
N ALA A 48 4.96 -8.11 -10.95
CA ALA A 48 4.70 -9.54 -11.20
C ALA A 48 5.01 -10.42 -9.98
N GLU A 49 6.03 -10.05 -9.20
CA GLU A 49 6.42 -10.75 -7.96
C GLU A 49 5.53 -10.35 -6.76
N GLY A 50 4.56 -9.44 -6.93
CA GLY A 50 3.64 -9.02 -5.88
C GLY A 50 4.25 -8.12 -4.80
N ILE A 51 5.48 -7.64 -5.01
CA ILE A 51 6.12 -6.65 -4.12
C ILE A 51 5.39 -5.31 -4.25
N ILE A 52 5.10 -4.89 -5.48
CA ILE A 52 4.19 -3.78 -5.74
C ILE A 52 2.77 -4.37 -5.82
N LYS A 53 2.00 -4.19 -4.75
CA LYS A 53 0.61 -4.68 -4.66
C LYS A 53 -0.39 -3.85 -5.47
N GLY A 54 -0.05 -2.61 -5.79
CA GLY A 54 -0.91 -1.72 -6.55
C GLY A 54 -0.55 -0.26 -6.38
N TYR A 55 -1.30 0.60 -7.06
CA TYR A 55 -1.18 2.05 -7.02
C TYR A 55 -2.52 2.65 -6.58
N SER A 56 -2.46 3.74 -5.82
CA SER A 56 -3.66 4.39 -5.29
C SER A 56 -3.50 5.89 -5.28
N ALA A 57 -4.59 6.61 -5.54
CA ALA A 57 -4.64 8.05 -5.37
C ALA A 57 -4.69 8.41 -3.88
N ARG A 58 -3.90 9.41 -3.46
CA ARG A 58 -4.07 10.04 -2.14
C ARG A 58 -5.07 11.17 -2.29
N LEU A 59 -6.23 10.99 -1.66
CA LEU A 59 -7.33 11.96 -1.69
C LEU A 59 -7.30 12.85 -0.46
N ASP A 60 -7.68 14.11 -0.64
CA ASP A 60 -7.88 15.05 0.45
C ASP A 60 -9.22 14.76 1.15
N ALA A 61 -9.16 14.27 2.40
CA ALA A 61 -10.34 13.88 3.15
C ALA A 61 -11.25 15.09 3.47
N SER A 62 -10.67 16.25 3.78
CA SER A 62 -11.40 17.45 4.17
C SER A 62 -12.20 18.03 3.01
N SER A 63 -11.62 18.05 1.82
CA SER A 63 -12.25 18.48 0.57
C SER A 63 -13.40 17.56 0.15
N LEU A 64 -13.36 16.29 0.56
CA LEU A 64 -14.42 15.31 0.34
C LEU A 64 -15.49 15.29 1.45
N GLY A 65 -15.44 16.22 2.41
CA GLY A 65 -16.40 16.32 3.50
C GLY A 65 -16.15 15.35 4.68
N PHE A 66 -15.01 14.63 4.68
CA PHE A 66 -14.60 13.78 5.80
C PHE A 66 -13.78 14.59 6.81
N GLY A 67 -14.46 15.45 7.58
CA GLY A 67 -13.82 16.34 8.55
C GLY A 67 -13.36 15.68 9.85
N LEU A 68 -13.77 14.44 10.10
CA LEU A 68 -13.42 13.70 11.31
C LEU A 68 -12.72 12.39 10.97
N ARG A 69 -11.53 12.19 11.54
CA ARG A 69 -10.84 10.90 11.57
C ARG A 69 -10.76 10.45 13.02
N ALA A 70 -11.40 9.32 13.34
CA ALA A 70 -11.36 8.72 14.66
C ALA A 70 -10.46 7.47 14.66
N ILE A 71 -9.71 7.28 15.74
CA ILE A 71 -9.00 6.04 16.04
C ILE A 71 -9.61 5.51 17.34
N THR A 72 -10.20 4.33 17.28
CA THR A 72 -10.92 3.74 18.42
C THR A 72 -10.29 2.39 18.76
N ARG A 73 -10.02 2.18 20.05
CA ARG A 73 -9.68 0.86 20.57
C ARG A 73 -10.97 0.14 20.95
N VAL A 74 -11.16 -1.07 20.43
CA VAL A 74 -12.30 -1.92 20.78
C VAL A 74 -11.79 -3.06 21.65
N ASN A 75 -12.41 -3.25 22.81
CA ASN A 75 -12.17 -4.43 23.65
C ASN A 75 -13.40 -5.33 23.56
N LEU A 76 -13.24 -6.53 23.02
CA LEU A 76 -14.31 -7.51 22.96
C LEU A 76 -14.52 -8.13 24.35
N LYS A 77 -15.77 -8.17 24.82
CA LYS A 77 -16.12 -8.68 26.17
C LYS A 77 -15.89 -10.18 26.35
N ALA A 78 -15.93 -10.94 25.27
CA ALA A 78 -15.61 -12.37 25.23
C ALA A 78 -14.63 -12.61 24.08
N HIS A 79 -13.65 -13.48 24.29
CA HIS A 79 -12.72 -13.92 23.25
C HIS A 79 -13.07 -15.37 22.91
N GLY A 80 -13.39 -15.61 21.64
CA GLY A 80 -13.73 -16.92 21.10
C GLY A 80 -13.77 -16.82 19.58
N GLU A 81 -13.26 -17.83 18.87
CA GLU A 81 -12.98 -17.78 17.42
C GLU A 81 -14.18 -17.28 16.59
N SER A 82 -15.41 -17.68 16.92
CA SER A 82 -16.60 -17.23 16.18
C SER A 82 -16.90 -15.73 16.33
N MET A 83 -16.56 -15.14 17.49
CA MET A 83 -16.86 -13.74 17.79
C MET A 83 -15.89 -12.80 17.09
N ASP A 84 -14.64 -13.23 16.91
CA ASP A 84 -13.61 -12.46 16.22
C ASP A 84 -13.90 -12.40 14.72
N ASP A 85 -14.30 -13.52 14.10
CA ASP A 85 -14.69 -13.59 12.69
C ASP A 85 -15.95 -12.75 12.40
N ASP A 86 -16.94 -12.80 13.28
CA ASP A 86 -18.15 -11.97 13.18
C ASP A 86 -17.82 -10.48 13.27
N PHE A 87 -16.88 -10.12 14.16
CA PHE A 87 -16.45 -8.73 14.32
C PHE A 87 -15.66 -8.22 13.11
N VAL A 88 -14.73 -9.02 12.58
CA VAL A 88 -14.00 -8.70 11.33
C VAL A 88 -14.97 -8.52 10.16
N THR A 89 -15.96 -9.41 10.05
CA THR A 89 -17.01 -9.33 9.02
C THR A 89 -17.84 -8.07 9.16
N LEU A 90 -18.17 -7.66 10.39
CA LEU A 90 -18.87 -6.42 10.67
C LEU A 90 -18.05 -5.19 10.25
N LEU A 91 -16.75 -5.15 10.58
CA LEU A 91 -15.86 -4.07 10.19
C LEU A 91 -15.76 -3.93 8.67
N ALA A 92 -15.60 -5.04 7.95
CA ALA A 92 -15.50 -5.05 6.49
C ALA A 92 -16.74 -4.50 5.77
N LYS A 93 -17.93 -4.59 6.40
CA LYS A 93 -19.20 -4.07 5.86
C LYS A 93 -19.37 -2.57 6.06
N HIS A 94 -18.62 -1.95 6.96
CA HIS A 94 -18.73 -0.52 7.25
C HIS A 94 -17.72 0.29 6.43
N ALA A 95 -18.18 0.98 5.39
CA ALA A 95 -17.35 1.79 4.50
C ALA A 95 -16.54 2.92 5.19
N MET A 96 -16.94 3.29 6.42
CA MET A 96 -16.22 4.28 7.24
C MET A 96 -15.00 3.70 7.96
N VAL A 97 -14.91 2.37 8.09
CA VAL A 97 -13.74 1.68 8.64
C VAL A 97 -12.72 1.52 7.51
N ARG A 98 -11.67 2.33 7.57
CA ARG A 98 -10.60 2.33 6.56
C ARG A 98 -9.56 1.24 6.83
N GLU A 99 -9.19 1.06 8.10
CA GLU A 99 -8.15 0.14 8.55
C GLU A 99 -8.53 -0.38 9.94
N ALA A 100 -8.22 -1.66 10.21
CA ALA A 100 -8.40 -2.30 11.51
C ALA A 100 -7.23 -3.25 11.75
N TYR A 101 -6.80 -3.34 13.00
CA TYR A 101 -5.65 -4.14 13.42
C TYR A 101 -6.00 -4.85 14.73
N SER A 102 -5.61 -6.12 14.86
CA SER A 102 -5.75 -6.96 16.06
C SER A 102 -4.40 -7.18 16.74
#